data_AF-A0A9R0Q6F5-F1
#
_entry.id   AF-A0A9R0Q6F5-F1
#
_cell.length_a   1.000
_cell.length_b   1.000
_cell.length_c   1.000
_cell.angle_alpha   90.00
_cell.angle_beta   90.00
_cell.angle_gamma   90.00
#
_symmetry.space_group_name_H-M   'P 1'
#
loop_
_entity.id
_entity.type
_entity.pdbx_description
1 polymer ?
#
loop_
_entity_poly.entity_id
_entity_poly.type
_entity_poly.pdbx_seq_one_letter_code
_entity_poly.pdbx_strand_id
1 'polypeptide(L)'
;MVRGKTQMKRIENATSRQVTFSKRRNGLLKKAFELSVLCDAEVALVVFSPRGRLYEFASATSLQKSIDRYKAYTKDTVNNKIVQPDIQQVKADALSLAKKLEALEDTKRKILGENLGGCSTEELHFLEGKIEKSLRVIRGKKTQLLEQQIANLKEKERTLLKDNEDLRGKVMTLNKLLLPPSHHIKAFLTLT
;
A
#
# COMPACT_ATOMS: atom_id res chain seq x y z
N MET A 1 9.49 -36.05 -43.22
CA MET A 1 10.52 -35.49 -42.32
C MET A 1 10.76 -36.47 -41.18
N VAL A 2 11.98 -37.00 -41.04
CA VAL A 2 12.37 -37.88 -39.94
C VAL A 2 12.52 -37.05 -38.66
N ARG A 3 11.99 -37.55 -37.54
CA ARG A 3 12.02 -36.86 -36.24
C ARG A 3 13.39 -37.04 -35.59
N GLY A 4 14.19 -35.98 -35.52
CA GLY A 4 15.48 -35.97 -34.81
C GLY A 4 15.33 -36.02 -33.28
N LYS A 5 16.34 -36.58 -32.59
CA LYS A 5 16.42 -36.60 -31.12
C LYS A 5 16.69 -35.19 -30.58
N THR A 6 15.83 -34.71 -29.68
CA THR A 6 15.99 -33.41 -29.00
C THR A 6 16.50 -33.59 -27.58
N GLN A 7 17.43 -32.74 -27.13
CA GLN A 7 17.91 -32.71 -25.74
C GLN A 7 16.77 -32.31 -24.77
N MET A 8 16.79 -32.85 -23.54
CA MET A 8 15.83 -32.47 -22.48
C MET A 8 16.30 -31.20 -21.75
N LYS A 9 16.14 -30.07 -22.43
CA LYS A 9 16.36 -28.72 -21.89
C LYS A 9 15.32 -27.76 -22.46
N ARG A 10 15.24 -26.54 -21.91
CA ARG A 10 14.38 -25.48 -22.44
C ARG A 10 14.75 -25.19 -23.90
N ILE A 11 13.74 -25.06 -24.77
CA ILE A 11 13.95 -24.64 -26.16
C ILE A 11 14.05 -23.12 -26.17
N GLU A 12 15.18 -22.57 -26.60
CA GLU A 12 15.41 -21.10 -26.55
C GLU A 12 14.63 -20.34 -27.62
N ASN A 13 14.58 -20.86 -28.85
CA ASN A 13 13.82 -20.25 -29.94
C ASN A 13 12.30 -20.25 -29.63
N ALA A 14 11.69 -19.06 -29.60
CA ALA A 14 10.30 -18.88 -29.21
C ALA A 14 9.29 -19.57 -30.15
N THR A 15 9.49 -19.47 -31.46
CA THR A 15 8.63 -20.10 -32.48
C THR A 15 8.68 -21.61 -32.39
N SER A 16 9.89 -22.19 -32.33
CA SER A 16 10.09 -23.62 -32.15
C SER A 16 9.52 -24.13 -30.82
N ARG A 17 9.64 -23.34 -29.75
CA ARG A 17 9.06 -23.65 -28.44
C ARG A 17 7.54 -23.66 -28.48
N GLN A 18 6.90 -22.70 -29.15
CA GLN A 18 5.44 -22.64 -29.29
C GLN A 18 4.88 -23.82 -30.11
N VAL A 19 5.52 -24.13 -31.24
CA VAL A 19 5.12 -25.29 -32.06
C VAL A 19 5.31 -26.59 -31.27
N THR A 20 6.42 -26.73 -30.57
CA THR A 20 6.71 -27.92 -29.75
C THR A 20 5.75 -28.04 -28.57
N PHE A 21 5.44 -26.95 -27.88
CA PHE A 21 4.44 -26.91 -26.82
C PHE A 21 3.09 -27.43 -27.34
N SER A 22 2.62 -26.92 -28.48
CA SER A 22 1.35 -27.33 -29.06
C SER A 22 1.31 -28.82 -29.40
N LYS A 23 2.39 -29.34 -30.02
CA LYS A 23 2.52 -30.77 -30.35
C LYS A 23 2.61 -31.66 -29.11
N ARG A 24 3.46 -31.32 -28.14
CA ARG A 24 3.66 -32.11 -26.92
C ARG A 24 2.44 -32.07 -26.01
N ARG A 25 1.80 -30.91 -25.84
CA ARG A 25 0.54 -30.77 -25.08
C ARG A 25 -0.53 -31.67 -25.67
N ASN A 26 -0.74 -31.62 -27.00
CA ASN A 26 -1.73 -32.49 -27.65
C ASN A 26 -1.36 -33.97 -27.54
N GLY A 27 -0.08 -34.33 -27.65
CA GLY A 27 0.37 -35.71 -27.43
C GLY A 27 0.15 -36.20 -26.00
N LEU A 28 0.40 -35.34 -25.00
CA LEU A 28 0.18 -35.65 -23.59
C LEU A 28 -1.32 -35.80 -23.28
N LEU A 29 -2.17 -34.93 -23.81
CA LEU A 29 -3.63 -35.05 -23.70
C LEU A 29 -4.14 -36.37 -24.26
N LYS A 30 -3.65 -36.78 -25.44
CA LYS A 30 -3.99 -38.08 -26.02
C LYS A 30 -3.57 -39.25 -25.12
N LYS A 31 -2.36 -39.19 -24.54
CA LYS A 31 -1.88 -40.24 -23.63
C LYS A 31 -2.67 -40.30 -22.33
N ALA A 32 -3.05 -39.15 -21.77
CA ALA A 32 -3.91 -39.07 -20.59
C ALA A 32 -5.30 -39.69 -20.88
N PHE A 33 -5.87 -39.38 -22.04
CA PHE A 33 -7.13 -39.96 -22.49
C PHE A 33 -7.03 -41.49 -22.69
N GLU A 34 -6.01 -41.96 -23.41
CA GLU A 34 -5.75 -43.40 -23.60
C GLU A 34 -5.67 -44.12 -22.26
N LEU A 35 -4.91 -43.58 -21.29
CA LEU A 35 -4.77 -44.19 -19.97
C LEU A 35 -6.11 -44.25 -19.22
N SER A 36 -6.91 -43.17 -19.29
CA SER A 36 -8.21 -43.15 -18.61
C SER A 36 -9.18 -44.19 -19.17
N VAL A 37 -9.19 -44.41 -20.49
CA VAL A 37 -10.12 -45.35 -21.14
C VAL A 37 -9.61 -46.79 -21.01
N LEU A 38 -8.33 -47.03 -21.23
CA LEU A 38 -7.76 -48.39 -21.25
C LEU A 38 -7.68 -49.02 -19.86
N CYS A 39 -7.52 -48.21 -18.82
CA CYS A 39 -7.29 -48.71 -17.46
C CYS A 39 -8.38 -48.29 -16.47
N ASP A 40 -9.48 -47.68 -16.94
CA ASP A 40 -10.54 -47.10 -16.09
C ASP A 40 -9.99 -46.21 -14.97
N ALA A 41 -8.93 -45.46 -15.29
CA ALA A 41 -8.23 -44.62 -14.35
C ALA A 41 -8.79 -43.20 -14.39
N GLU A 42 -9.04 -42.60 -13.22
CA GLU A 42 -9.33 -41.17 -13.17
C GLU A 42 -8.05 -40.37 -13.41
N VAL A 43 -8.02 -39.60 -14.51
CA VAL A 43 -6.87 -38.81 -14.93
C VAL A 43 -7.27 -37.36 -15.09
N ALA A 44 -6.51 -36.47 -14.46
CA ALA A 44 -6.63 -35.03 -14.59
C ALA A 44 -5.29 -34.43 -15.01
N LEU A 45 -5.30 -33.50 -15.97
CA LEU A 45 -4.13 -32.80 -16.47
C LEU A 45 -4.40 -31.30 -16.54
N VAL A 46 -3.47 -30.51 -16.00
CA VAL A 46 -3.51 -29.04 -16.04
C VAL A 46 -2.20 -28.53 -16.61
N VAL A 47 -2.27 -27.68 -17.63
CA VAL A 47 -1.10 -27.10 -18.30
C VAL A 47 -1.27 -25.60 -18.47
N PHE A 48 -0.40 -24.82 -17.85
CA PHE A 48 -0.29 -23.38 -18.08
C PHE A 48 0.80 -23.10 -19.11
N SER A 49 0.44 -22.35 -20.15
CA SER A 49 1.44 -21.79 -21.06
C SER A 49 2.22 -20.65 -20.38
N PRO A 50 3.43 -20.31 -20.86
CA PRO A 50 4.18 -19.15 -20.36
C PRO A 50 3.44 -17.81 -20.52
N ARG A 51 2.37 -17.76 -21.33
CA ARG A 51 1.51 -16.58 -21.50
C ARG A 51 0.27 -16.62 -20.61
N GLY A 52 0.22 -17.51 -19.62
CA GLY A 52 -0.88 -17.65 -18.67
C GLY A 52 -2.11 -18.39 -19.20
N ARG A 53 -2.15 -18.81 -20.47
CA ARG A 53 -3.29 -19.60 -20.99
C ARG A 53 -3.34 -20.98 -20.35
N LEU A 54 -4.51 -21.33 -19.82
CA LEU A 54 -4.86 -22.62 -19.25
C LEU A 54 -5.28 -23.61 -20.35
N TYR A 55 -4.77 -24.83 -20.26
CA TYR A 55 -5.24 -25.99 -21.01
C TYR A 55 -5.44 -27.12 -20.04
N GLU A 56 -6.62 -27.74 -20.04
CA GLU A 56 -6.98 -28.76 -19.08
C GLU A 56 -7.65 -29.96 -19.74
N PHE A 57 -7.58 -31.09 -19.05
CA PHE A 57 -8.30 -32.33 -19.36
C PHE A 57 -8.65 -33.04 -18.07
N ALA A 58 -9.86 -33.58 -18.01
CA ALA A 58 -10.30 -34.46 -16.94
C ALA A 58 -11.09 -35.61 -17.57
N SER A 59 -10.82 -36.85 -17.15
CA SER A 59 -11.64 -37.99 -17.56
C SER A 59 -12.99 -38.04 -16.82
N ALA A 60 -13.04 -37.47 -15.62
CA ALA A 60 -14.28 -37.30 -14.84
C ALA A 60 -15.13 -36.13 -15.33
N THR A 61 -16.40 -36.08 -14.89
CA THR A 61 -17.38 -35.03 -15.28
C THR A 61 -16.91 -33.60 -14.99
N SER A 62 -15.98 -33.39 -14.04
CA SER A 62 -15.34 -32.09 -13.84
C SER A 62 -13.93 -32.22 -13.26
N LEU A 63 -13.02 -31.36 -13.73
CA LEU A 63 -11.68 -31.23 -13.18
C LEU A 63 -11.72 -30.90 -11.67
N GLN A 64 -12.69 -30.08 -11.27
CA GLN A 64 -12.88 -29.69 -9.88
C GLN A 64 -13.09 -30.90 -8.96
N LYS A 65 -13.89 -31.89 -9.39
CA LYS A 65 -14.10 -33.13 -8.63
C LYS A 65 -12.81 -33.92 -8.44
N SER A 66 -11.98 -34.03 -9.48
CA SER A 66 -10.68 -34.71 -9.39
C SER A 66 -9.71 -33.97 -8.45
N ILE A 67 -9.69 -32.64 -8.51
CA ILE A 67 -8.91 -31.80 -7.58
C ILE A 67 -9.39 -31.99 -6.15
N ASP A 68 -10.70 -31.99 -5.92
CA ASP A 68 -11.27 -32.13 -4.58
C ASP A 68 -11.03 -33.52 -4.01
N ARG A 69 -11.10 -34.58 -4.83
CA ARG A 69 -10.70 -35.94 -4.43
C ARG A 69 -9.23 -36.00 -4.06
N TYR A 70 -8.35 -35.39 -4.84
CA TYR A 70 -6.92 -35.29 -4.50
C TYR A 70 -6.70 -34.53 -3.18
N LYS A 71 -7.42 -33.42 -2.96
CA LYS A 71 -7.37 -32.65 -1.70
C LYS A 71 -7.86 -33.48 -0.51
N ALA A 72 -8.91 -34.28 -0.66
CA ALA A 72 -9.40 -35.17 0.39
C ALA A 72 -8.36 -36.25 0.72
N TYR A 73 -7.86 -36.94 -0.31
CA TYR A 73 -6.82 -37.97 -0.15
C TYR A 73 -5.55 -37.42 0.48
N THR A 74 -5.12 -36.23 0.06
CA THR A 74 -3.96 -35.56 0.67
C THR A 74 -4.25 -35.10 2.09
N LYS A 75 -5.43 -34.59 2.43
CA LYS A 75 -5.78 -34.29 3.83
C LYS A 75 -5.68 -35.54 4.72
N ASP A 76 -6.21 -36.66 4.27
CA ASP A 76 -6.19 -37.92 5.02
C ASP A 76 -4.78 -38.54 5.10
N THR A 77 -3.95 -38.37 4.05
CA THR A 77 -2.56 -38.85 4.02
C THR A 77 -1.60 -37.91 4.75
N VAL A 78 -1.84 -36.60 4.74
CA VAL A 78 -1.00 -35.56 5.36
C VAL A 78 -1.21 -35.49 6.89
N ASN A 79 -2.34 -36.00 7.41
CA ASN A 79 -2.43 -36.34 8.84
C ASN A 79 -1.33 -37.33 9.30
N ASN A 80 -0.67 -38.05 8.38
CA ASN A 80 0.41 -38.97 8.70
C ASN A 80 1.82 -38.50 8.30
N LYS A 81 2.04 -37.49 7.43
CA LYS A 81 3.40 -37.08 7.02
C LYS A 81 3.59 -35.57 6.74
N ILE A 82 4.11 -34.88 7.76
CA ILE A 82 5.23 -33.89 7.75
C ILE A 82 5.05 -32.53 7.02
N VAL A 83 4.08 -32.31 6.13
CA VAL A 83 3.95 -31.01 5.40
C VAL A 83 2.98 -30.00 6.07
N GLN A 84 2.37 -30.37 7.20
CA GLN A 84 1.26 -29.63 7.82
C GLN A 84 1.58 -28.51 8.84
N PRO A 85 2.79 -28.29 9.41
CA PRO A 85 2.92 -27.31 10.49
C PRO A 85 2.67 -25.88 10.02
N ASP A 86 3.12 -25.51 8.82
CA ASP A 86 3.17 -24.12 8.38
C ASP A 86 1.80 -23.55 8.00
N ILE A 87 0.97 -24.28 7.24
CA ILE A 87 -0.38 -23.81 6.85
C ILE A 87 -1.34 -23.79 8.05
N GLN A 88 -1.22 -24.76 8.95
CA GLN A 88 -2.04 -24.84 10.16
C GLN A 88 -1.67 -23.72 11.15
N GLN A 89 -0.36 -23.45 11.31
CA GLN A 89 0.15 -22.33 12.09
C GLN A 89 -0.29 -21.00 11.50
N VAL A 90 -0.11 -20.77 10.19
CA VAL A 90 -0.56 -19.54 9.52
C VAL A 90 -2.07 -19.33 9.71
N LYS A 91 -2.88 -20.39 9.67
CA LYS A 91 -4.32 -20.30 9.94
C LYS A 91 -4.62 -19.95 11.40
N ALA A 92 -3.91 -20.54 12.35
CA ALA A 92 -4.05 -20.23 13.76
C ALA A 92 -3.60 -18.78 14.07
N ASP A 93 -2.52 -18.34 13.45
CA ASP A 93 -1.99 -16.98 13.55
C ASP A 93 -2.96 -15.96 12.95
N ALA A 94 -3.55 -16.27 11.79
CA ALA A 94 -4.57 -15.42 11.18
C ALA A 94 -5.80 -15.26 12.09
N LEU A 95 -6.26 -16.34 12.74
CA LEU A 95 -7.36 -16.29 13.70
C LEU A 95 -6.99 -15.51 14.97
N SER A 96 -5.77 -15.69 15.47
CA SER A 96 -5.24 -14.93 16.62
C SER A 96 -5.16 -13.44 16.30
N LEU A 97 -4.67 -13.09 15.10
CA LEU A 97 -4.57 -11.72 14.66
C LEU A 97 -5.95 -11.08 14.47
N ALA A 98 -6.92 -11.80 13.89
CA ALA A 98 -8.29 -11.33 13.74
C ALA A 98 -8.93 -10.98 15.09
N LYS A 99 -8.76 -11.83 16.11
CA LYS A 99 -9.24 -11.56 17.48
C LYS A 99 -8.58 -10.33 18.11
N LYS A 100 -7.27 -10.14 17.90
CA LYS A 100 -6.56 -8.94 18.37
C LYS A 100 -7.09 -7.68 17.69
N LEU A 101 -7.40 -7.77 16.39
CA LEU A 101 -7.92 -6.66 15.61
C LEU A 101 -9.32 -6.25 16.11
N GLU A 102 -10.20 -7.24 16.32
CA GLU A 102 -11.53 -7.03 16.90
C GLU A 102 -11.45 -6.37 18.29
N ALA A 103 -10.59 -6.87 19.19
CA ALA A 103 -10.40 -6.26 20.50
C ALA A 103 -9.86 -4.81 20.41
N LEU A 104 -8.97 -4.51 19.47
CA LEU A 104 -8.47 -3.15 19.24
C LEU A 104 -9.58 -2.23 18.71
N GLU A 105 -10.41 -2.70 17.80
CA GLU A 105 -11.56 -1.95 17.28
C GLU A 105 -12.59 -1.66 18.38
N ASP A 106 -12.84 -2.64 19.27
CA ASP A 106 -13.69 -2.44 20.44
C ASP A 106 -13.15 -1.37 21.38
N THR A 107 -11.86 -1.43 21.73
CA THR A 107 -11.26 -0.41 22.58
C THR A 107 -11.28 0.98 21.93
N LYS A 108 -11.10 1.06 20.61
CA LYS A 108 -11.24 2.32 19.85
C LYS A 108 -12.66 2.87 19.95
N ARG A 109 -13.69 2.04 19.71
CA ARG A 109 -15.10 2.44 19.83
C ARG A 109 -15.41 2.96 21.23
N LYS A 110 -14.95 2.26 22.27
CA LYS A 110 -15.10 2.70 23.66
C LYS A 110 -14.45 4.06 23.90
N ILE A 111 -13.21 4.29 23.44
CA ILE A 111 -12.53 5.60 23.57
C ILE A 111 -13.30 6.72 22.86
N LEU A 112 -14.02 6.41 21.78
CA LEU A 112 -14.88 7.35 21.05
C LEU A 112 -16.25 7.58 21.72
N GLY A 113 -16.55 6.90 22.82
CA GLY A 113 -17.82 7.00 23.53
C GLY A 113 -18.92 6.10 22.97
N GLU A 114 -18.59 5.13 22.11
CA GLU A 114 -19.55 4.22 21.49
C GLU A 114 -19.64 2.90 22.28
N ASN A 115 -20.83 2.27 22.26
CA ASN A 115 -21.08 0.92 22.82
C ASN A 115 -20.63 0.73 24.28
N LEU A 116 -20.82 1.74 25.12
CA LEU A 116 -20.43 1.73 26.54
C LEU A 116 -21.38 0.91 27.44
N GLY A 117 -22.53 0.46 26.95
CA GLY A 117 -23.57 -0.20 27.75
C GLY A 117 -23.15 -1.52 28.40
N GLY A 118 -22.02 -2.11 27.99
CA GLY A 118 -21.44 -3.32 28.60
C GLY A 118 -20.23 -3.07 29.50
N CYS A 119 -19.84 -1.82 29.74
CA CYS A 119 -18.68 -1.49 30.56
C CYS A 119 -19.04 -1.40 32.05
N SER A 120 -18.14 -1.88 32.91
CA SER A 120 -18.27 -1.66 34.35
C SER A 120 -17.93 -0.22 34.72
N THR A 121 -18.34 0.21 35.91
CA THR A 121 -18.04 1.55 36.43
C THR A 121 -16.53 1.77 36.55
N GLU A 122 -15.77 0.75 36.95
CA GLU A 122 -14.31 0.81 37.03
C GLU A 122 -13.66 0.96 35.65
N GLU A 123 -14.16 0.23 34.65
CA GLU A 123 -13.68 0.35 33.27
C GLU A 123 -13.94 1.74 32.69
N LEU A 124 -15.12 2.30 32.95
CA LEU A 124 -15.48 3.65 32.51
C LEU A 124 -14.59 4.71 33.17
N HIS A 125 -14.34 4.60 34.48
CA HIS A 125 -13.47 5.54 35.17
C HIS A 125 -12.01 5.45 34.68
N PHE A 126 -11.51 4.24 34.42
CA PHE A 126 -10.19 4.06 33.82
C PHE A 126 -10.09 4.71 32.43
N LEU A 127 -11.13 4.51 31.60
CA LEU A 127 -11.22 5.06 30.26
C LEU A 127 -11.22 6.59 30.27
N GLU A 128 -12.05 7.18 31.12
CA GLU A 128 -12.11 8.63 31.37
C GLU A 128 -10.73 9.17 31.74
N GLY A 129 -10.09 8.62 32.78
CA GLY A 129 -8.78 9.07 33.22
C GLY A 129 -7.70 8.93 32.13
N LYS A 130 -7.78 7.90 31.28
CA LYS A 130 -6.88 7.73 30.13
C LYS A 130 -7.11 8.82 29.07
N ILE A 131 -8.36 9.10 28.74
CA ILE A 131 -8.74 10.14 27.77
C ILE A 131 -8.30 11.51 28.27
N GLU A 132 -8.60 11.86 29.52
CA GLU A 132 -8.22 13.14 30.12
C GLU A 132 -6.70 13.37 30.10
N LYS A 133 -5.91 12.37 30.50
CA LYS A 133 -4.44 12.43 30.46
C LYS A 133 -3.95 12.69 29.04
N SER A 134 -4.47 11.95 28.06
CA SER A 134 -4.07 12.11 26.67
C SER A 134 -4.46 13.48 26.09
N LEU A 135 -5.67 13.98 26.42
CA LEU A 135 -6.15 15.28 26.01
C LEU A 135 -5.30 16.41 26.58
N ARG A 136 -4.88 16.31 27.84
CA ARG A 136 -3.98 17.28 28.47
C ARG A 136 -2.67 17.39 27.70
N VAL A 137 -2.06 16.26 27.34
CA VAL A 137 -0.81 16.23 26.55
C VAL A 137 -1.02 16.82 25.16
N ILE A 138 -2.08 16.44 24.46
CA ILE A 138 -2.40 16.94 23.10
C ILE A 138 -2.63 18.46 23.14
N ARG A 139 -3.42 18.95 24.09
CA ARG A 139 -3.69 20.38 24.27
C ARG A 139 -2.41 21.15 24.58
N GLY A 140 -1.59 20.65 25.50
CA GLY A 140 -0.30 21.27 25.84
C GLY A 140 0.61 21.41 24.62
N LYS A 141 0.76 20.33 23.83
CA LYS A 141 1.56 20.36 22.61
C LYS A 141 0.99 21.32 21.55
N LYS A 142 -0.34 21.37 21.41
CA LYS A 142 -1.01 22.30 20.50
C LYS A 142 -0.75 23.76 20.90
N THR A 143 -0.86 24.07 22.19
CA THR A 143 -0.57 25.41 22.72
C THR A 143 0.88 25.80 22.48
N GLN A 144 1.82 24.91 22.81
CA GLN A 144 3.25 25.15 22.59
C GLN A 144 3.57 25.45 21.12
N LEU A 145 2.97 24.71 20.18
CA LEU A 145 3.16 24.95 18.75
C LEU A 145 2.60 26.30 18.30
N LEU A 146 1.42 26.69 18.81
CA LEU A 146 0.82 27.99 18.51
C LEU A 146 1.66 29.14 19.07
N GLU A 147 2.19 28.99 20.28
CA GLU A 147 3.10 29.98 20.89
C GLU A 147 4.37 30.17 20.05
N GLN A 148 4.97 29.07 19.57
CA GLN A 148 6.12 29.12 18.67
C GLN A 148 5.78 29.84 17.35
N GLN A 149 4.61 29.57 16.76
CA GLN A 149 4.18 30.28 15.55
C GLN A 149 3.99 31.77 15.78
N ILE A 150 3.38 32.16 16.91
CA ILE A 150 3.19 33.56 17.28
C ILE A 150 4.55 34.25 17.46
N ALA A 151 5.50 33.61 18.13
CA ALA A 151 6.85 34.15 18.32
C ALA A 151 7.56 34.39 16.98
N ASN A 152 7.53 33.39 16.07
CA ASN A 152 8.14 33.50 14.75
C ASN A 152 7.50 34.62 13.91
N LEU A 153 6.17 34.77 13.98
CA LEU A 153 5.46 35.84 13.26
C LEU A 153 5.81 37.24 13.80
N LYS A 154 5.91 37.39 15.13
CA LYS A 154 6.32 38.66 15.75
C LYS A 154 7.76 39.04 15.38
N GLU A 155 8.66 38.07 15.32
CA GLU A 155 10.03 38.31 14.87
C GLU A 155 10.07 38.78 13.41
N LYS A 156 9.31 38.11 12.54
CA LYS A 156 9.18 38.48 11.13
C LYS A 156 8.54 39.86 10.93
N GLU A 157 7.54 40.21 11.75
CA GLU A 157 6.96 41.56 11.74
C GLU A 157 8.02 42.61 12.09
N ARG A 158 8.82 42.36 13.13
CA ARG A 158 9.89 43.27 13.54
C ARG A 158 10.97 43.46 12.47
N THR A 159 11.37 42.39 11.78
CA THR A 159 12.36 42.50 10.69
C THR A 159 11.80 43.29 9.52
N LEU A 160 10.57 43.01 9.11
CA LEU A 160 9.90 43.72 8.01
C LEU A 160 9.67 45.20 8.31
N LEU A 161 9.38 45.57 9.57
CA LEU A 161 9.27 46.96 9.98
C LEU A 161 10.60 47.70 9.83
N LYS A 162 11.70 47.09 10.29
CA LYS A 162 13.04 47.66 10.15
C LYS A 162 13.44 47.81 8.68
N ASP A 163 13.21 46.78 7.86
CA ASP A 163 13.51 46.84 6.43
C ASP A 163 12.69 47.93 5.73
N ASN A 164 11.42 48.11 6.11
CA ASN A 164 10.58 49.19 5.60
C ASN A 164 11.09 50.59 5.99
N GLU A 165 11.56 50.78 7.22
CA GLU A 165 12.18 52.04 7.66
C GLU A 165 13.43 52.36 6.85
N ASP A 166 14.30 51.38 6.65
CA ASP A 166 15.52 51.51 5.85
C ASP A 166 15.20 51.85 4.38
N LEU A 167 14.20 51.19 3.80
CA LEU A 167 13.74 51.47 2.44
C LEU A 167 13.14 52.88 2.32
N ARG A 168 12.34 53.33 3.29
CA ARG A 168 11.82 54.70 3.33
C ARG A 168 12.94 55.73 3.40
N GLY A 169 13.98 55.47 4.20
CA GLY A 169 15.18 56.31 4.27
C GLY A 169 15.93 56.41 2.93
N LYS A 170 16.08 55.28 2.23
CA LYS A 170 16.68 55.24 0.89
C LYS A 170 15.85 56.02 -0.14
N VAL A 171 14.53 55.87 -0.12
CA VAL A 171 13.62 56.63 -1.01
C VAL A 171 13.72 58.13 -0.74
N MET A 172 13.76 58.56 0.52
CA MET A 172 13.94 59.98 0.85
C MET A 172 15.28 60.53 0.35
N THR A 173 16.36 59.75 0.49
CA THR A 173 17.68 60.13 -0.01
C THR A 173 17.69 60.25 -1.53
N LEU A 174 17.11 59.28 -2.24
CA LEU A 174 16.98 59.32 -3.71
C LEU A 174 16.14 60.51 -4.17
N ASN A 175 15.01 60.80 -3.52
CA ASN A 175 14.20 61.98 -3.84
C ASN A 175 14.96 63.29 -3.62
N LYS A 176 15.80 63.39 -2.58
CA LYS A 176 16.67 64.57 -2.38
C LYS A 176 17.73 64.71 -3.46
N LEU A 177 18.26 63.61 -4.00
CA LEU A 177 19.20 63.61 -5.13
C LEU A 177 18.51 63.95 -6.47
N LEU A 178 17.21 63.68 -6.60
CA LEU A 178 16.40 63.95 -7.80
C LEU A 178 15.76 65.35 -7.83
N LEU A 179 15.70 66.08 -6.71
CA LEU A 179 15.26 67.47 -6.67
C LEU A 179 16.48 68.41 -6.90
N PRO A 180 16.55 69.15 -8.02
CA PRO A 180 17.61 70.13 -8.19
C PRO A 180 17.43 71.28 -7.18
N PRO A 181 18.53 71.89 -6.70
CA PRO A 181 18.43 73.09 -5.89
C PRO A 181 17.74 74.19 -6.70
N SER A 182 16.63 74.70 -6.19
CA SER A 182 15.93 75.88 -6.68
C SER A 182 16.75 77.15 -6.38
N HIS A 183 17.94 77.25 -6.97
CA HIS A 183 18.74 78.47 -7.00
C HIS A 183 19.02 78.82 -8.46
N HIS A 184 18.59 80.04 -8.83
CA HIS A 184 18.71 80.72 -10.14
C HIS A 184 17.46 80.77 -11.04
N ILE A 185 16.35 81.32 -10.53
CA ILE A 185 15.44 82.15 -11.36
C ILE A 185 15.03 83.40 -10.57
N LYS A 186 16.00 84.29 -10.31
CA LYS A 186 15.76 85.67 -9.85
C LYS A 186 16.82 86.60 -10.45
N ALA A 187 16.93 86.61 -11.77
CA ALA A 187 17.67 87.65 -12.49
C ALA A 187 17.34 87.57 -13.98
N PHE A 188 16.14 87.95 -14.43
CA PHE A 188 15.91 88.32 -15.85
C PHE A 188 14.56 89.00 -16.17
N LEU A 189 14.00 89.83 -15.28
CA LEU A 189 12.76 90.59 -15.59
C LEU A 189 12.77 92.05 -15.10
N THR A 190 13.88 92.76 -15.33
CA THR A 190 13.90 94.23 -15.30
C THR A 190 14.83 94.75 -16.39
N LEU A 191 14.31 94.83 -17.62
CA LEU A 191 14.77 95.74 -18.68
C LEU A 191 13.80 95.64 -19.88
N THR A 192 12.69 96.38 -19.77
CA THR A 192 12.05 97.24 -20.79
C THR A 192 10.79 97.81 -20.19
#